data_AF-A0A1E8BNT7-F1
#
_entry.id   AF-A0A1E8BNT7-F1
#
_cell.length_a   1.000
_cell.length_b   1.000
_cell.length_c   1.000
_cell.angle_alpha   90.00
_cell.angle_beta   90.00
_cell.angle_gamma   90.00
#
_symmetry.space_group_name_H-M   'P 1'
#
loop_
_entity.id
_entity.type
_entity.pdbx_description
1 polymer ?
#
loop_
_entity_poly.entity_id
_entity_poly.type
_entity_poly.pdbx_seq_one_letter_code
_entity_poly.pdbx_strand_id
1 'polypeptide(L)'
;MSLASYIGCNIEVPLTPEDSDALIIIGPCFSDESLLEIVKEYQFQTNYIYEVSSGWGIELVEWQSLKEKEEAQNKLLTLCSIMEGYLKEGEYFELFSCWIGDEDQEKVGELNLKINQFDIAEICIPERTLVRIEK
;
A
#
# COMPACT_ATOMS: atom_id res chain seq x y z
N MET A 1 -5.15 -10.56 14.48
CA MET A 1 -4.89 -10.67 13.04
C MET A 1 -4.11 -9.43 12.64
N SER A 2 -3.17 -9.57 11.71
CA SER A 2 -2.34 -8.45 11.23
C SER A 2 -2.92 -7.91 9.93
N LEU A 3 -2.91 -6.59 9.77
CA LEU A 3 -3.25 -5.93 8.51
C LEU A 3 -1.98 -5.79 7.68
N ALA A 4 -1.95 -6.40 6.49
CA ALA A 4 -0.88 -6.26 5.53
C ALA A 4 -1.24 -5.23 4.46
N SER A 5 -0.21 -4.62 3.89
CA SER A 5 -0.34 -3.69 2.77
C SER A 5 0.59 -4.12 1.66
N TYR A 6 0.08 -4.05 0.44
CA TYR A 6 0.76 -4.47 -0.77
C TYR A 6 0.75 -3.32 -1.76
N ILE A 7 1.83 -3.19 -2.51
CA ILE A 7 1.86 -2.34 -3.70
C ILE A 7 2.04 -3.18 -4.95
N GLY A 8 1.37 -2.74 -6.01
CA GLY A 8 1.57 -3.22 -7.36
C GLY A 8 2.04 -2.11 -8.29
N CYS A 9 3.08 -2.35 -9.08
CA CYS A 9 3.59 -1.37 -10.04
C CYS A 9 4.19 -2.03 -11.29
N ASN A 10 4.39 -1.24 -12.34
CA ASN A 10 4.94 -1.72 -13.62
C ASN A 10 6.45 -1.53 -13.76
N ILE A 11 7.10 -1.11 -12.67
CA ILE A 11 8.54 -0.89 -12.58
C ILE A 11 9.09 -1.71 -11.41
N GLU A 12 10.31 -2.19 -11.55
CA GLU A 12 10.97 -2.90 -10.46
C GLU A 12 11.50 -1.89 -9.43
N VAL A 13 11.14 -2.11 -8.16
CA VAL A 13 11.56 -1.27 -7.03
C VAL A 13 12.53 -2.06 -6.15
N PRO A 14 13.67 -1.47 -5.73
CA PRO A 14 14.62 -2.16 -4.87
C PRO A 14 14.02 -2.43 -3.49
N LEU A 15 14.30 -3.62 -2.95
CA LEU A 15 13.89 -4.00 -1.60
C LEU A 15 14.62 -3.16 -0.55
N THR A 16 13.94 -2.87 0.54
CA THR A 16 14.54 -2.19 1.69
C THR A 16 15.45 -3.17 2.45
N PRO A 17 16.65 -2.74 2.91
CA PRO A 17 17.52 -3.58 3.72
C PRO A 17 16.84 -4.09 5.00
N GLU A 18 17.13 -5.33 5.41
CA GLU A 18 16.52 -5.99 6.58
C GLU A 18 16.78 -5.27 7.90
N ASP A 19 17.86 -4.50 8.01
CA ASP A 19 18.26 -3.73 9.19
C ASP A 19 17.79 -2.26 9.17
N SER A 20 16.87 -1.93 8.26
CA SER A 20 16.36 -0.56 8.12
C SER A 20 15.29 -0.23 9.16
N ASP A 21 15.45 0.92 9.82
CA ASP A 21 14.44 1.53 10.69
C ASP A 21 13.49 2.47 9.91
N ALA A 22 13.35 2.28 8.59
CA ALA A 22 12.52 3.14 7.76
C ALA A 22 11.03 2.95 8.07
N LEU A 23 10.25 4.04 7.92
CA LEU A 23 8.80 4.01 8.14
C LEU A 23 8.07 3.09 7.14
N ILE A 24 8.63 2.91 5.94
CA ILE A 24 8.14 1.97 4.94
C ILE A 24 9.28 1.03 4.59
N ILE A 25 9.03 -0.27 4.76
CA ILE A 25 9.91 -1.35 4.32
C ILE A 25 9.24 -1.97 3.09
N ILE A 26 9.93 -2.00 1.96
CA ILE A 26 9.49 -2.66 0.73
C ILE A 26 10.12 -4.04 0.71
N GLY A 27 9.32 -5.07 0.89
CA GLY A 27 9.78 -6.44 1.03
C GLY A 27 8.95 -7.24 2.02
N PRO A 28 9.25 -8.52 2.18
CA PRO A 28 8.47 -9.42 3.04
C PRO A 28 8.47 -8.95 4.49
N CYS A 29 7.28 -8.88 5.10
CA CYS A 29 7.08 -8.52 6.50
C CYS A 29 6.17 -9.55 7.20
N PHE A 30 4.92 -9.66 6.76
CA PHE A 30 3.94 -10.65 7.25
C PHE A 30 3.63 -11.72 6.21
N SER A 31 3.72 -11.36 4.93
CA SER A 31 3.36 -12.22 3.82
C SER A 31 4.54 -13.05 3.34
N ASP A 32 4.26 -14.30 2.99
CA ASP A 32 5.19 -15.13 2.26
C ASP A 32 4.96 -15.03 0.74
N GLU A 33 5.79 -15.70 -0.05
CA GLU A 33 5.68 -15.69 -1.51
C GLU A 33 4.30 -16.16 -2.00
N SER A 34 3.63 -17.07 -1.29
CA SER A 34 2.32 -17.57 -1.71
C SER A 34 1.22 -16.52 -1.56
N LEU A 35 1.26 -15.73 -0.49
CA LEU A 35 0.31 -14.63 -0.30
C LEU A 35 0.55 -13.50 -1.32
N LEU A 36 1.80 -13.26 -1.70
CA LEU A 36 2.15 -12.32 -2.78
C LEU A 36 1.62 -12.80 -4.14
N GLU A 37 1.66 -14.10 -4.42
CA GLU A 37 1.08 -14.67 -5.64
C GLU A 37 -0.45 -14.53 -5.66
N ILE A 38 -1.12 -14.79 -4.53
CA ILE A 38 -2.57 -14.65 -4.41
C ILE A 38 -2.99 -13.19 -4.60
N VAL A 39 -2.39 -12.24 -3.87
CA VAL A 39 -2.77 -10.83 -4.00
C VAL A 39 -2.49 -10.32 -5.42
N LYS A 40 -1.43 -10.80 -6.07
CA LYS A 40 -1.13 -10.51 -7.48
C LYS A 40 -2.23 -11.02 -8.41
N GLU A 41 -2.68 -12.26 -8.24
CA GLU A 41 -3.69 -12.88 -9.11
C GLU A 41 -5.07 -12.25 -8.94
N TYR A 42 -5.45 -11.90 -7.71
CA TYR A 42 -6.82 -11.47 -7.39
C TYR A 42 -7.00 -9.95 -7.37
N GLN A 43 -5.98 -9.20 -6.95
CA GLN A 43 -6.16 -7.77 -6.63
C GLN A 43 -5.54 -6.83 -7.67
N PHE A 44 -4.36 -7.16 -8.17
CA PHE A 44 -3.56 -6.26 -8.99
C PHE A 44 -3.59 -6.59 -10.49
N GLN A 45 -3.33 -5.58 -11.32
CA GLN A 45 -3.14 -5.74 -12.77
C GLN A 45 -1.70 -5.45 -13.22
N THR A 46 -0.83 -5.20 -12.25
CA THR A 46 0.55 -4.74 -12.44
C THR A 46 1.56 -5.89 -12.40
N ASN A 47 2.77 -5.63 -12.91
CA ASN A 47 3.77 -6.67 -13.11
C ASN A 47 4.51 -7.07 -11.83
N TYR A 48 4.89 -6.08 -11.02
CA TYR A 48 5.72 -6.24 -9.83
C TYR A 48 4.88 -5.94 -8.59
N ILE A 49 4.86 -6.89 -7.65
CA ILE A 49 4.09 -6.78 -6.41
C ILE A 49 5.05 -6.91 -5.23
N TYR A 50 4.84 -6.07 -4.21
CA TYR A 50 5.63 -6.05 -3.00
C TYR A 50 4.72 -5.89 -1.80
N GLU A 51 5.06 -6.51 -0.68
CA GLU A 51 4.54 -6.09 0.62
C GLU A 51 5.24 -4.79 1.05
N VAL A 52 4.47 -3.91 1.69
CA VAL A 52 4.96 -2.67 2.29
C VAL A 52 4.50 -2.55 3.73
N SER A 53 5.37 -2.80 4.70
CA SER A 53 5.03 -2.55 6.10
C SER A 53 6.23 -2.47 7.04
N SER A 54 6.14 -1.55 8.01
CA SER A 54 7.00 -1.50 9.21
C SER A 54 6.23 -1.83 10.50
N GLY A 55 4.98 -2.31 10.40
CA GLY A 55 4.09 -2.53 11.53
C GLY A 55 2.64 -2.82 11.11
N TRP A 56 1.67 -2.07 11.62
CA TRP A 56 0.29 -2.13 11.08
C TRP A 56 0.25 -1.58 9.65
N GLY A 57 -0.52 -2.20 8.76
CA GLY A 57 -0.71 -1.76 7.38
C GLY A 57 -1.30 -0.34 7.25
N ILE A 58 -1.48 0.08 6.00
CA ILE A 58 -2.04 1.38 5.63
C ILE A 58 -3.55 1.24 5.49
N GLU A 59 -4.27 1.75 6.49
CA GLU A 59 -5.72 1.89 6.50
C GLU A 59 -6.06 3.30 7.01
N LEU A 60 -7.04 3.96 6.40
CA LEU A 60 -7.53 5.28 6.79
C LEU A 60 -9.05 5.22 6.97
N VAL A 61 -9.52 5.21 8.22
CA VAL A 61 -10.94 5.04 8.54
C VAL A 61 -11.35 5.95 9.71
N GLU A 62 -12.64 6.28 9.80
CA GLU A 62 -13.15 7.29 10.73
C GLU A 62 -13.03 6.88 12.21
N TRP A 63 -13.01 5.58 12.51
CA TRP A 63 -12.98 5.05 13.87
C TRP A 63 -11.57 4.88 14.46
N GLN A 64 -10.52 5.20 13.69
CA GLN A 64 -9.15 5.21 14.19
C GLN A 64 -8.97 6.27 15.29
N SER A 65 -8.11 5.98 16.26
CA SER A 65 -7.62 7.02 17.16
C SER A 65 -6.81 8.06 16.38
N LEU A 66 -6.67 9.27 16.94
CA LEU A 66 -5.89 10.34 16.31
C LEU A 66 -4.46 9.90 15.98
N LYS A 67 -3.83 9.13 16.89
CA LYS A 67 -2.47 8.62 16.71
C LYS A 67 -2.38 7.61 15.55
N GLU A 68 -3.31 6.65 15.48
CA GLU A 68 -3.34 5.65 14.40
C GLU A 68 -3.58 6.32 13.05
N LYS A 69 -4.51 7.28 13.01
CA LYS A 69 -4.77 8.07 11.81
C LYS A 69 -3.53 8.83 11.35
N GLU A 70 -2.87 9.57 12.24
CA GLU A 70 -1.62 10.29 11.91
C GLU A 70 -0.52 9.34 11.41
N GLU A 71 -0.36 8.16 12.02
CA GLU A 71 0.62 7.16 11.59
C GLU A 71 0.32 6.63 10.19
N ALA A 72 -0.92 6.26 9.92
CA ALA A 72 -1.34 5.75 8.61
C ALA A 72 -1.24 6.84 7.51
N GLN A 73 -1.59 8.08 7.83
CA GLN A 73 -1.42 9.22 6.91
C GLN A 73 0.05 9.45 6.57
N ASN A 74 0.93 9.43 7.58
CA ASN A 74 2.37 9.57 7.36
C ASN A 74 2.95 8.42 6.53
N LYS A 75 2.49 7.19 6.75
CA LYS A 75 2.88 6.02 5.93
C LYS A 75 2.46 6.19 4.47
N LEU A 76 1.21 6.58 4.21
CA LEU A 76 0.72 6.79 2.86
C LEU A 76 1.50 7.90 2.14
N LEU A 77 1.72 9.04 2.80
CA LEU A 77 2.50 10.14 2.24
C LEU A 77 3.96 9.73 1.95
N THR A 78 4.59 9.01 2.88
CA THR A 78 5.96 8.51 2.71
C THR A 78 6.05 7.53 1.55
N LEU A 79 5.09 6.61 1.44
CA LEU A 79 5.00 5.68 0.31
C LEU A 79 4.84 6.43 -1.02
N CYS A 80 3.96 7.43 -1.08
CA CYS A 80 3.81 8.28 -2.26
C CYS A 80 5.12 8.99 -2.62
N SER A 81 5.85 9.55 -1.66
CA SER A 81 7.14 10.20 -1.92
C SER A 81 8.21 9.22 -2.41
N ILE A 82 8.25 7.99 -1.88
CA ILE A 82 9.16 6.94 -2.36
C ILE A 82 8.83 6.58 -3.80
N MET A 83 7.55 6.27 -4.08
CA MET A 83 7.10 5.87 -5.41
C MET A 83 7.19 7.00 -6.42
N GLU A 84 7.01 8.25 -6.02
CA GLU A 84 7.25 9.43 -6.86
C GLU A 84 8.70 9.46 -7.37
N GLY A 85 9.68 9.00 -6.57
CA GLY A 85 11.08 8.89 -7.00
C GLY A 85 11.31 7.87 -8.12
N TYR A 86 10.45 6.85 -8.23
CA TYR A 86 10.59 5.76 -9.20
C TYR A 86 9.72 5.94 -10.43
N LEU A 87 8.51 6.49 -10.27
CA LEU A 87 7.53 6.64 -11.35
C LEU A 87 7.88 7.80 -12.28
N LYS A 88 7.57 7.62 -13.57
CA LYS A 88 7.53 8.71 -14.57
C LYS A 88 6.13 9.31 -14.63
N GLU A 89 6.03 10.48 -15.25
CA GLU A 89 4.74 11.15 -15.49
C GLU A 89 3.76 10.22 -16.23
N GLY A 90 2.54 10.07 -15.69
CA GLY A 90 1.50 9.19 -16.22
C GLY A 90 1.68 7.71 -15.87
N GLU A 91 2.73 7.34 -15.13
CA GLU A 91 2.83 6.03 -14.49
C GLU A 91 2.09 6.04 -13.15
N TYR A 92 1.74 4.85 -12.66
CA TYR A 92 1.01 4.69 -11.42
C TYR A 92 1.50 3.48 -10.65
N PHE A 93 1.15 3.46 -9.38
CA PHE A 93 1.17 2.26 -8.57
C PHE A 93 -0.21 2.04 -7.94
N GLU A 94 -0.47 0.81 -7.55
CA GLU A 94 -1.67 0.39 -6.86
C GLU A 94 -1.28 0.05 -5.43
N LEU A 95 -2.12 0.40 -4.47
CA LEU A 95 -2.02 0.05 -3.05
C LEU A 95 -3.26 -0.74 -2.68
N PHE A 96 -3.06 -1.85 -1.97
CA PHE A 96 -4.13 -2.67 -1.43
C PHE A 96 -3.75 -3.14 -0.04
N SER A 97 -4.66 -3.03 0.92
CA SER A 97 -4.43 -3.50 2.29
C SER A 97 -5.52 -4.48 2.68
N CYS A 98 -5.20 -5.58 3.34
CA CYS A 98 -6.19 -6.55 3.83
C CYS A 98 -5.67 -7.26 5.07
N TRP A 99 -6.56 -7.92 5.82
CA TRP A 99 -6.12 -8.88 6.81
C TRP A 99 -5.36 -10.03 6.15
N ILE A 100 -4.34 -10.53 6.84
CA ILE A 100 -3.66 -11.76 6.43
C ILE A 100 -4.67 -12.90 6.37
N GLY A 101 -4.76 -13.57 5.21
CA GLY A 101 -5.72 -14.61 4.89
C GLY A 101 -6.93 -14.15 4.05
N ASP A 102 -7.09 -12.83 3.86
CA ASP A 102 -8.17 -12.24 3.05
C ASP A 102 -7.67 -11.73 1.68
N GLU A 103 -6.48 -12.14 1.24
CA GLU A 103 -5.84 -11.63 0.01
C GLU A 103 -6.63 -11.94 -1.27
N ASP A 104 -7.45 -13.00 -1.26
CA ASP A 104 -8.33 -13.41 -2.37
C ASP A 104 -9.75 -12.84 -2.28
N GLN A 105 -10.07 -12.13 -1.20
CA GLN A 105 -11.41 -11.61 -0.96
C GLN A 105 -11.76 -10.45 -1.89
N GLU A 106 -13.05 -10.28 -2.15
CA GLU A 106 -13.54 -9.20 -3.02
C GLU A 106 -13.17 -7.81 -2.48
N LYS A 107 -12.80 -6.93 -3.40
CA LYS A 107 -12.56 -5.52 -3.12
C LYS A 107 -13.84 -4.87 -2.59
N VAL A 108 -13.72 -4.07 -1.55
CA VAL A 108 -14.86 -3.28 -1.03
C VAL A 108 -15.02 -1.94 -1.72
N GLY A 109 -13.99 -1.50 -2.45
CA GLY A 109 -13.99 -0.25 -3.17
C GLY A 109 -12.74 -0.03 -4.01
N GLU A 110 -12.80 1.01 -4.84
CA GLU A 110 -11.67 1.47 -5.65
C GLU A 110 -11.56 2.99 -5.50
N LEU A 111 -10.33 3.49 -5.41
CA LEU A 111 -10.04 4.90 -5.28
C LEU A 111 -8.90 5.28 -6.25
N ASN A 112 -9.06 6.39 -6.97
CA ASN A 112 -8.01 6.92 -7.84
C ASN A 112 -7.52 8.24 -7.25
N LEU A 113 -6.21 8.34 -7.04
CA LEU A 113 -5.53 9.50 -6.50
C LEU A 113 -4.41 9.94 -7.45
N LYS A 114 -4.00 11.19 -7.32
CA LYS A 114 -2.83 11.73 -8.00
C LYS A 114 -1.81 12.19 -6.97
N ILE A 115 -0.56 11.78 -7.16
CA ILE A 115 0.55 12.16 -6.27
C ILE A 115 0.54 13.69 -6.13
N ASN A 116 0.63 14.16 -4.87
CA ASN A 116 0.65 15.58 -4.52
C ASN A 116 -0.61 16.40 -4.88
N GLN A 117 -1.73 15.77 -5.25
CA GLN A 117 -3.00 16.45 -5.60
C GLN A 117 -4.20 16.00 -4.77
N PHE A 118 -4.00 15.29 -3.66
CA PHE A 118 -5.07 14.88 -2.75
C PHE A 118 -4.88 15.48 -1.36
N ASP A 119 -6.00 15.69 -0.65
CA ASP A 119 -5.98 16.02 0.76
C ASP A 119 -6.05 14.75 1.59
N ILE A 120 -4.93 14.42 2.26
CA ILE A 120 -4.80 13.24 3.11
C ILE A 120 -5.80 13.23 4.28
N ALA A 121 -6.32 14.39 4.69
CA ALA A 121 -7.29 14.50 5.77
C ALA A 121 -8.70 14.06 5.36
N GLU A 122 -9.03 14.16 4.07
CA GLU A 122 -10.34 13.86 3.50
C GLU A 122 -10.43 12.44 2.91
N ILE A 123 -9.30 11.72 2.85
CA ILE A 123 -9.25 10.37 2.32
C ILE A 123 -9.73 9.34 3.35
N CYS A 124 -10.56 8.41 2.88
CA CYS A 124 -10.93 7.19 3.56
C CYS A 124 -10.51 6.00 2.69
N ILE A 125 -9.63 5.14 3.24
CA ILE A 125 -9.16 3.90 2.63
C ILE A 125 -9.39 2.79 3.66
N PRO A 126 -10.60 2.22 3.70
CA PRO A 126 -10.83 0.97 4.42
C PRO A 126 -9.96 -0.15 3.86
N GLU A 127 -9.76 -1.20 4.66
CA GLU A 127 -9.21 -2.44 4.12
C GLU A 127 -9.98 -2.95 2.88
N ARG A 128 -9.29 -3.71 2.04
CA ARG A 128 -9.71 -4.24 0.75
C ARG A 128 -10.16 -3.18 -0.26
N THR A 129 -9.72 -1.94 -0.08
CA THR A 129 -9.86 -0.88 -1.08
C THR A 129 -8.64 -0.91 -1.99
N LEU A 130 -8.85 -1.02 -3.30
CA LEU A 130 -7.77 -0.87 -4.28
C LEU A 130 -7.58 0.62 -4.57
N VAL A 131 -6.41 1.15 -4.22
CA VAL A 131 -6.09 2.56 -4.41
C VAL A 131 -5.06 2.70 -5.51
N ARG A 132 -5.45 3.28 -6.65
CA ARG A 132 -4.53 3.60 -7.73
C ARG A 132 -4.03 5.02 -7.59
N ILE A 133 -2.71 5.20 -7.57
CA ILE A 133 -2.06 6.47 -7.34
C ILE A 133 -1.15 6.77 -8.53
N GLU A 134 -1.55 7.76 -9.34
CA GLU A 134 -0.85 8.19 -10.56
C GLU A 134 0.10 9.36 -10.26
N LYS A 135 1.27 9.37 -10.91
CA LYS A 135 2.19 10.49 -10.90
C LYS A 135 1.82 11.54 -11.94
#